data_AF-Q4N602-F1
#
_entry.id   AF-Q4N602-F1
#
_cell.length_a   1.000
_cell.length_b   1.000
_cell.length_c   1.000
_cell.angle_alpha   90.00
_cell.angle_beta   90.00
_cell.angle_gamma   90.00
#
_symmetry.space_group_name_H-M   'P 1'
#
loop_
_entity.id
_entity.type
_entity.pdbx_description
1 polymer ?
#
loop_
_entity_poly.entity_id
_entity_poly.type
_entity_poly.pdbx_seq_one_letter_code
_entity_poly.pdbx_strand_id
1 'polypeptide(L)'
;MKSSIDLILQSLGELSKRKIKRYANIWSTKISDLYLVRSKITKNHVPFMSKCFLINNLLNNQDVKNILRYSAPLIIDKNGFSVEEYSLMSYVYSCIDEDAASETILLNNYSKDSIKSSSYDEFLPFLSTFSLLLSRRIFGKVNPDSRGVQDISNDLMEYLWDRINQINANCISEIVEYMKFSEIILESIFISNLLDKLDKDVLNNNIIDYGSIFSFVKISQLLSPERKNYVIDKIYSSDYNTILDALRKTYYFKLPNLEFTEHLFNRLCNTPAKSTMCRKEALGYLDNTILDLEGKIRSKSGDTENFSRLHSHLKAIKSSYVLENPHRSRVRWNYPCFIA
;
A
#
# COMPACT_ATOMS: atom_id res chain seq x y z
N MET A 1 -6.19 -37.39 10.03
CA MET A 1 -6.31 -36.30 11.03
C MET A 1 -6.41 -34.98 10.28
N LYS A 2 -7.48 -34.18 10.48
CA LYS A 2 -7.54 -32.83 9.90
C LYS A 2 -6.45 -31.97 10.56
N SER A 3 -5.62 -31.31 9.77
CA SER A 3 -4.55 -30.43 10.27
C SER A 3 -5.13 -29.39 11.24
N SER A 4 -4.49 -29.22 12.39
CA SER A 4 -4.78 -28.10 13.30
C SER A 4 -4.51 -26.79 12.57
N ILE A 5 -5.32 -25.76 12.85
CA ILE A 5 -5.06 -24.40 12.34
C ILE A 5 -3.66 -23.95 12.72
N ASP A 6 -3.22 -24.23 13.95
CA ASP A 6 -1.90 -23.84 14.44
C ASP A 6 -0.77 -24.40 13.57
N LEU A 7 -0.90 -25.66 13.11
CA LEU A 7 0.09 -26.29 12.24
C LEU A 7 0.10 -25.64 10.85
N ILE A 8 -1.06 -25.25 10.33
CA ILE A 8 -1.16 -24.53 9.05
C ILE A 8 -0.53 -23.15 9.20
N LEU A 9 -0.87 -22.41 10.25
CA LEU A 9 -0.32 -21.08 10.53
C LEU A 9 1.18 -21.11 10.78
N GLN A 10 1.68 -22.08 11.55
CA GLN A 10 3.12 -22.29 11.74
C GLN A 10 3.81 -22.54 10.39
N SER A 11 3.22 -23.38 9.53
CA SER A 11 3.74 -23.60 8.18
C SER A 11 3.74 -22.32 7.33
N LEU A 12 2.70 -21.49 7.41
CA LEU A 12 2.64 -20.20 6.70
C LEU A 12 3.71 -19.22 7.24
N GLY A 13 3.94 -19.22 8.56
CA GLY A 13 5.00 -18.44 9.19
C GLY A 13 6.39 -18.82 8.68
N GLU A 14 6.67 -20.12 8.61
CA GLU A 14 7.94 -20.63 8.07
C GLU A 14 8.12 -20.30 6.58
N LEU A 15 7.05 -20.38 5.78
CA LEU A 15 7.09 -19.96 4.37
C LEU A 15 7.40 -18.47 4.23
N SER A 16 6.85 -17.63 5.10
CA SER A 16 7.06 -16.18 5.12
C SER A 16 8.53 -15.82 5.40
N LYS A 17 9.20 -16.55 6.31
CA LYS A 17 10.61 -16.32 6.66
C LYS A 17 11.56 -16.59 5.50
N ARG A 18 11.31 -17.64 4.73
CA ARG A 18 12.25 -18.17 3.74
C ARG A 18 12.33 -17.36 2.44
N LYS A 19 11.64 -16.20 2.33
CA LYS A 19 11.47 -15.42 1.08
C LYS A 19 11.15 -16.32 -0.12
N ILE A 20 10.38 -17.40 0.09
CA ILE A 20 10.05 -18.40 -0.95
C ILE A 20 9.01 -17.79 -1.88
N LYS A 21 9.49 -16.95 -2.80
CA LYS A 21 8.74 -16.41 -3.95
C LYS A 21 8.55 -17.45 -5.06
N ARG A 22 8.82 -18.75 -4.80
CA ARG A 22 9.04 -19.77 -5.84
C ARG A 22 8.00 -20.88 -5.97
N TYR A 23 7.01 -20.98 -5.08
CA TYR A 23 5.96 -21.99 -5.25
C TYR A 23 4.58 -21.40 -4.99
N ALA A 24 4.02 -20.76 -6.02
CA ALA A 24 2.61 -20.37 -6.03
C ALA A 24 1.70 -21.55 -5.67
N ASN A 25 2.08 -22.78 -6.07
CA ASN A 25 1.39 -24.01 -5.73
C ASN A 25 1.39 -24.28 -4.22
N ILE A 26 2.52 -24.11 -3.52
CA ILE A 26 2.59 -24.34 -2.06
C ILE A 26 1.71 -23.33 -1.32
N TRP A 27 1.79 -22.05 -1.69
CA TRP A 27 0.92 -21.02 -1.09
C TRP A 27 -0.55 -21.32 -1.37
N SER A 28 -0.89 -21.67 -2.60
CA SER A 28 -2.28 -22.00 -2.98
C SER A 28 -2.80 -23.19 -2.16
N THR A 29 -2.03 -24.28 -2.07
CA THR A 29 -2.43 -25.44 -1.25
C THR A 29 -2.63 -25.06 0.21
N LYS A 30 -1.71 -24.30 0.81
CA LYS A 30 -1.85 -23.90 2.23
C LYS A 30 -3.01 -22.94 2.48
N ILE A 31 -3.29 -22.04 1.55
CA ILE A 31 -4.46 -21.16 1.61
C ILE A 31 -5.74 -22.00 1.49
N SER A 32 -5.80 -22.95 0.55
CA SER A 32 -6.95 -23.85 0.42
C SER A 32 -7.16 -24.72 1.66
N ASP A 33 -6.08 -25.27 2.25
CA ASP A 33 -6.14 -26.01 3.51
C ASP A 33 -6.73 -25.14 4.63
N LEU A 34 -6.26 -23.90 4.76
CA LEU A 34 -6.76 -22.94 5.74
C LEU A 34 -8.22 -22.59 5.49
N TYR A 35 -8.61 -22.38 4.22
CA TYR A 35 -9.98 -22.09 3.83
C TYR A 35 -10.93 -23.23 4.23
N LEU A 36 -10.53 -24.49 4.05
CA LEU A 36 -11.32 -25.67 4.41
C LEU A 36 -11.54 -25.79 5.92
N VAL A 37 -10.63 -25.28 6.74
CA VAL A 37 -10.75 -25.32 8.22
C VAL A 37 -11.13 -23.97 8.83
N ARG A 38 -11.50 -22.97 8.02
CA ARG A 38 -11.78 -21.60 8.46
C ARG A 38 -12.76 -21.48 9.62
N SER A 39 -13.69 -22.42 9.76
CA SER A 39 -14.67 -22.45 10.85
C SER A 39 -14.06 -22.62 12.24
N LYS A 40 -12.79 -23.04 12.33
CA LYS A 40 -12.06 -23.18 13.59
C LYS A 40 -11.21 -21.95 13.93
N ILE A 41 -11.17 -20.94 13.06
CA ILE A 41 -10.41 -19.70 13.31
C ILE A 41 -11.00 -19.01 14.54
N THR A 42 -10.12 -18.43 15.35
CA THR A 42 -10.46 -17.66 16.55
C THR A 42 -9.84 -16.27 16.44
N LYS A 43 -10.28 -15.32 17.28
CA LYS A 43 -9.78 -13.94 17.27
C LYS A 43 -8.24 -13.85 17.37
N ASN A 44 -7.61 -14.74 18.14
CA ASN A 44 -6.16 -14.71 18.39
C ASN A 44 -5.33 -15.08 17.15
N HIS A 45 -5.92 -15.79 16.19
CA HIS A 45 -5.23 -16.18 14.95
C HIS A 45 -5.18 -15.04 13.93
N VAL A 46 -6.12 -14.10 14.00
CA VAL A 46 -6.36 -13.12 12.94
C VAL A 46 -5.19 -12.15 12.75
N PRO A 47 -4.56 -11.58 13.81
CA PRO A 47 -3.39 -10.70 13.63
C PRO A 47 -2.25 -11.40 12.88
N PHE A 48 -1.93 -12.63 13.27
CA PHE A 48 -0.88 -13.42 12.63
C PHE A 48 -1.19 -13.77 11.17
N MET A 49 -2.46 -14.13 10.89
CA MET A 49 -2.92 -14.38 9.52
C MET A 49 -2.80 -13.15 8.64
N SER A 50 -3.28 -12.00 9.13
CA SER A 50 -3.16 -10.70 8.45
C SER A 50 -1.69 -10.37 8.14
N LYS A 51 -0.79 -10.59 9.10
CA LYS A 51 0.67 -10.41 8.91
C LYS A 51 1.20 -11.29 7.78
N CYS A 52 0.86 -12.57 7.81
CA CYS A 52 1.30 -13.53 6.79
C CYS A 52 0.77 -13.17 5.41
N PHE A 53 -0.51 -12.81 5.29
CA PHE A 53 -1.11 -12.49 4.00
C PHE A 53 -0.55 -11.19 3.41
N LEU A 54 -0.30 -10.18 4.25
CA LEU A 54 0.30 -8.92 3.83
C LEU A 54 1.75 -9.10 3.35
N ILE A 55 2.62 -9.69 4.18
CA ILE A 55 4.06 -9.86 3.88
C ILE A 55 4.29 -10.66 2.59
N ASN A 56 3.39 -11.61 2.29
CA ASN A 56 3.50 -12.46 1.11
C ASN A 56 2.69 -11.96 -0.10
N ASN A 57 2.07 -10.78 -0.02
CA ASN A 57 1.29 -10.16 -1.11
C ASN A 57 0.13 -11.05 -1.61
N LEU A 58 -0.62 -11.63 -0.68
CA LEU A 58 -1.68 -12.59 -0.97
C LEU A 58 -3.09 -11.97 -0.95
N LEU A 59 -3.20 -10.67 -0.68
CA LEU A 59 -4.49 -9.98 -0.49
C LEU A 59 -5.37 -9.93 -1.75
N ASN A 60 -4.79 -10.14 -2.94
CA ASN A 60 -5.55 -10.28 -4.19
C ASN A 60 -6.12 -11.70 -4.41
N ASN A 61 -5.75 -12.69 -3.59
CA ASN A 61 -6.26 -14.06 -3.71
C ASN A 61 -7.69 -14.15 -3.13
N GLN A 62 -8.61 -14.74 -3.89
CA GLN A 62 -10.03 -14.82 -3.51
C GLN A 62 -10.26 -15.67 -2.25
N ASP A 63 -9.54 -16.77 -2.07
CA ASP A 63 -9.66 -17.59 -0.86
C ASP A 63 -9.16 -16.83 0.37
N VAL A 64 -8.07 -16.07 0.23
CA VAL A 64 -7.58 -15.18 1.30
C VAL A 64 -8.63 -14.14 1.68
N LYS A 65 -9.24 -13.47 0.69
CA LYS A 65 -10.34 -12.52 0.93
C LYS A 65 -11.50 -13.20 1.65
N ASN A 66 -11.90 -14.40 1.22
CA ASN A 66 -12.99 -15.14 1.84
C ASN A 66 -12.66 -15.58 3.28
N ILE A 67 -11.41 -15.97 3.57
CA ILE A 67 -10.95 -16.28 4.93
C ILE A 67 -11.05 -15.04 5.81
N LEU A 68 -10.55 -13.89 5.34
CA LEU A 68 -10.57 -12.64 6.09
C LEU A 68 -12.01 -12.18 6.36
N ARG A 69 -12.88 -12.20 5.35
CA ARG A 69 -14.32 -11.91 5.50
C ARG A 69 -14.99 -12.81 6.54
N TYR A 70 -14.66 -14.11 6.53
CA TYR A 70 -15.16 -15.04 7.53
C TYR A 70 -14.68 -14.70 8.95
N SER A 71 -13.45 -14.20 9.08
CA SER A 71 -12.88 -13.84 10.40
C SER A 71 -13.28 -12.47 10.92
N ALA A 72 -13.86 -11.58 10.10
CA ALA A 72 -14.25 -10.22 10.52
C ALA A 72 -15.14 -10.22 11.78
N PRO A 73 -16.24 -10.99 11.83
CA PRO A 73 -17.12 -11.03 13.02
C PRO A 73 -16.42 -11.47 14.32
N LEU A 74 -15.26 -12.12 14.23
CA LEU A 74 -14.50 -12.56 15.39
C LEU A 74 -13.72 -11.42 16.06
N ILE A 75 -13.52 -10.30 15.34
CA ILE A 75 -12.65 -9.20 15.76
C ILE A 75 -13.31 -7.82 15.74
N ILE A 76 -14.37 -7.59 14.94
CA ILE A 76 -14.92 -6.23 14.76
C ILE A 76 -15.37 -5.59 16.07
N ASP A 77 -16.07 -6.30 16.94
CA ASP A 77 -16.58 -5.77 18.23
C ASP A 77 -15.69 -6.16 19.42
N LYS A 78 -14.40 -6.43 19.16
CA LYS A 78 -13.44 -6.85 20.19
C LYS A 78 -12.40 -5.77 20.42
N ASN A 79 -12.08 -5.56 21.70
CA ASN A 79 -11.08 -4.62 22.17
C ASN A 79 -9.88 -5.40 22.75
N GLY A 80 -8.78 -4.68 22.98
CA GLY A 80 -7.59 -5.21 23.67
C GLY A 80 -6.51 -5.76 22.72
N PHE A 81 -6.56 -5.39 21.44
CA PHE A 81 -5.45 -5.59 20.51
C PHE A 81 -4.38 -4.52 20.72
N SER A 82 -3.12 -4.87 20.51
CA SER A 82 -2.03 -3.89 20.53
C SER A 82 -2.11 -2.92 19.33
N VAL A 83 -1.36 -1.80 19.40
CA VAL A 83 -1.26 -0.83 18.29
C VAL A 83 -0.81 -1.50 17.00
N GLU A 84 0.20 -2.38 17.05
CA GLU A 84 0.63 -3.15 15.88
C GLU A 84 -0.51 -4.02 15.33
N GLU A 85 -1.21 -4.75 16.20
CA GLU A 85 -2.23 -5.73 15.80
C GLU A 85 -3.44 -5.08 15.13
N TYR A 86 -4.07 -4.07 15.78
CA TYR A 86 -5.26 -3.46 15.20
C TYR A 86 -4.92 -2.63 13.97
N SER A 87 -3.75 -1.98 13.92
CA SER A 87 -3.31 -1.23 12.73
C SER A 87 -3.13 -2.18 11.55
N LEU A 88 -2.40 -3.28 11.76
CA LEU A 88 -2.19 -4.30 10.73
C LEU A 88 -3.49 -4.91 10.24
N MET A 89 -4.39 -5.30 11.16
CA MET A 89 -5.68 -5.87 10.79
C MET A 89 -6.50 -4.85 10.00
N SER A 90 -6.67 -3.64 10.53
CA SER A 90 -7.40 -2.57 9.86
C SER A 90 -6.83 -2.29 8.45
N TYR A 91 -5.51 -2.18 8.29
CA TYR A 91 -4.86 -2.05 6.99
C TYR A 91 -5.25 -3.17 6.02
N VAL A 92 -5.13 -4.43 6.46
CA VAL A 92 -5.42 -5.61 5.65
C VAL A 92 -6.88 -5.68 5.21
N TYR A 93 -7.84 -5.38 6.10
CA TYR A 93 -9.25 -5.37 5.75
C TYR A 93 -9.57 -4.27 4.73
N SER A 94 -8.97 -3.08 4.87
CA SER A 94 -9.14 -2.02 3.87
C SER A 94 -8.54 -2.39 2.50
N CYS A 95 -7.38 -3.07 2.46
CA CYS A 95 -6.78 -3.56 1.22
C CYS A 95 -7.65 -4.59 0.46
N ILE A 96 -8.57 -5.28 1.13
CA ILE A 96 -9.50 -6.24 0.50
C ILE A 96 -10.91 -5.66 0.28
N ASP A 97 -11.03 -4.33 0.37
CA ASP A 97 -12.27 -3.57 0.19
C ASP A 97 -13.33 -3.83 1.29
N GLU A 98 -12.90 -4.21 2.49
CA GLU A 98 -13.74 -4.34 3.69
C GLU A 98 -13.57 -3.12 4.61
N ASP A 99 -13.80 -1.92 4.06
CA ASP A 99 -13.52 -0.65 4.74
C ASP A 99 -14.33 -0.45 6.02
N ALA A 100 -15.58 -0.91 6.07
CA ALA A 100 -16.40 -0.84 7.28
C ALA A 100 -15.80 -1.65 8.43
N ALA A 101 -15.38 -2.89 8.17
CA ALA A 101 -14.71 -3.72 9.18
C ALA A 101 -13.37 -3.10 9.60
N SER A 102 -12.61 -2.59 8.64
CA SER A 102 -11.34 -1.89 8.88
C SER A 102 -11.50 -0.70 9.83
N GLU A 103 -12.52 0.13 9.59
CA GLU A 103 -12.83 1.30 10.40
C GLU A 103 -13.31 0.88 11.80
N THR A 104 -14.21 -0.09 11.92
CA THR A 104 -14.67 -0.58 13.23
C THR A 104 -13.52 -1.13 14.08
N ILE A 105 -12.60 -1.90 13.49
CA ILE A 105 -11.41 -2.43 14.19
C ILE A 105 -10.55 -1.30 14.75
N LEU A 106 -10.30 -0.26 13.93
CA LEU A 106 -9.50 0.89 14.32
C LEU A 106 -10.19 1.67 15.47
N LEU A 107 -11.47 2.00 15.30
CA LEU A 107 -12.22 2.80 16.27
C LEU A 107 -12.34 2.11 17.63
N ASN A 108 -12.58 0.81 17.65
CA ASN A 108 -12.77 0.06 18.91
C ASN A 108 -11.48 -0.13 19.72
N ASN A 109 -10.31 0.03 19.09
CA ASN A 109 -9.01 -0.19 19.74
C ASN A 109 -8.14 1.07 19.83
N TYR A 110 -8.53 2.17 19.16
CA TYR A 110 -7.80 3.42 19.23
C TYR A 110 -7.80 4.00 20.65
N SER A 111 -6.62 4.40 21.10
CA SER A 111 -6.41 5.15 22.33
C SER A 111 -5.33 6.19 22.10
N LYS A 112 -5.65 7.45 22.39
CA LYS A 112 -4.70 8.58 22.27
C LYS A 112 -3.43 8.33 23.06
N ASP A 113 -3.55 7.81 24.29
CA ASP A 113 -2.41 7.54 25.16
C ASP A 113 -1.53 6.42 24.60
N SER A 114 -2.13 5.35 24.09
CA SER A 114 -1.40 4.22 23.50
C SER A 114 -0.61 4.63 22.27
N ILE A 115 -1.17 5.49 21.40
CA ILE A 115 -0.46 6.02 20.22
C ILE A 115 0.67 6.95 20.65
N LYS A 116 0.46 7.82 21.65
CA LYS A 116 1.48 8.74 22.15
C LYS A 116 2.69 8.01 22.74
N SER A 117 2.46 6.91 23.44
CA SER A 117 3.52 6.09 24.03
C SER A 117 4.12 5.05 23.08
N SER A 118 3.54 4.86 21.88
CA SER A 118 3.98 3.81 20.95
C SER A 118 5.39 4.05 20.42
N SER A 119 6.08 2.94 20.11
CA SER A 119 7.37 2.98 19.44
C SER A 119 7.23 3.40 17.97
N TYR A 120 8.31 3.82 17.31
CA TYR A 120 8.29 4.11 15.88
C TYR A 120 7.86 2.90 15.02
N ASP A 121 8.15 1.69 15.49
CA ASP A 121 7.79 0.43 14.83
C ASP A 121 6.27 0.14 14.88
N GLU A 122 5.57 0.66 15.88
CA GLU A 122 4.11 0.58 16.01
C GLU A 122 3.44 1.80 15.37
N PHE A 123 4.06 2.96 15.46
CA PHE A 123 3.53 4.22 14.98
C PHE A 123 3.45 4.29 13.46
N LEU A 124 4.48 3.82 12.73
CA LEU A 124 4.45 3.84 11.27
C LEU A 124 3.34 2.97 10.67
N PRO A 125 3.12 1.71 11.11
CA PRO A 125 1.96 0.92 10.70
C PRO A 125 0.63 1.61 11.02
N PHE A 126 0.51 2.25 12.18
CA PHE A 126 -0.67 3.03 12.52
C PHE A 126 -0.92 4.18 11.53
N LEU A 127 0.10 5.01 11.25
CA LEU A 127 0.00 6.09 10.28
C LEU A 127 -0.34 5.59 8.88
N SER A 128 0.30 4.50 8.44
CA SER A 128 0.03 3.89 7.13
C SER A 128 -1.41 3.37 7.00
N THR A 129 -1.97 2.87 8.11
CA THR A 129 -3.36 2.41 8.19
C THR A 129 -4.33 3.57 8.15
N PHE A 130 -4.03 4.61 8.93
CA PHE A 130 -4.85 5.80 9.00
C PHE A 130 -4.87 6.56 7.66
N SER A 131 -3.70 6.68 7.02
CA SER A 131 -3.58 7.32 5.71
C SER A 131 -4.30 6.52 4.61
N LEU A 132 -4.27 5.19 4.66
CA LEU A 132 -5.05 4.33 3.77
C LEU A 132 -6.57 4.59 3.92
N LEU A 133 -7.08 4.58 5.16
CA LEU A 133 -8.49 4.81 5.43
C LEU A 133 -8.94 6.20 4.99
N LEU A 134 -8.18 7.26 5.31
CA LEU A 134 -8.48 8.61 4.86
C LEU A 134 -8.47 8.72 3.34
N SER A 135 -7.44 8.17 2.68
CA SER A 135 -7.31 8.17 1.23
C SER A 135 -8.50 7.50 0.56
N ARG A 136 -8.96 6.37 1.08
CA ARG A 136 -10.12 5.64 0.52
C ARG A 136 -11.45 6.32 0.82
N ARG A 137 -11.59 6.99 1.95
CA ARG A 137 -12.77 7.81 2.24
C ARG A 137 -12.89 8.98 1.27
N ILE A 138 -11.78 9.69 1.04
CA ILE A 138 -11.75 10.87 0.17
C ILE A 138 -11.82 10.47 -1.31
N PHE A 139 -10.94 9.57 -1.77
CA PHE A 139 -10.79 9.24 -3.18
C PHE A 139 -11.56 7.99 -3.61
N GLY A 140 -11.70 7.00 -2.73
CA GLY A 140 -12.49 5.80 -2.97
C GLY A 140 -14.00 6.00 -2.79
N LYS A 141 -14.43 7.19 -2.33
CA LYS A 141 -15.84 7.56 -2.06
C LYS A 141 -16.53 6.58 -1.10
N VAL A 142 -15.77 6.05 -0.14
CA VAL A 142 -16.31 5.23 0.96
C VAL A 142 -17.07 6.14 1.92
N ASN A 143 -18.22 5.65 2.39
CA ASN A 143 -19.29 6.45 3.02
C ASN A 143 -18.77 7.49 4.06
N PRO A 144 -19.02 8.79 3.87
CA PRO A 144 -18.43 9.86 4.68
C PRO A 144 -19.09 10.08 6.05
N ASP A 145 -20.06 9.27 6.46
CA ASP A 145 -20.91 9.54 7.62
C ASP A 145 -20.36 9.05 8.97
N SER A 146 -19.25 8.32 8.98
CA SER A 146 -18.59 7.91 10.23
C SER A 146 -17.85 9.09 10.87
N ARG A 147 -18.28 9.53 12.06
CA ARG A 147 -17.59 10.60 12.82
C ARG A 147 -16.26 10.14 13.43
N GLY A 148 -16.07 8.83 13.66
CA GLY A 148 -14.93 8.33 14.44
C GLY A 148 -13.56 8.60 13.81
N VAL A 149 -13.41 8.46 12.49
CA VAL A 149 -12.13 8.75 11.81
C VAL A 149 -11.80 10.25 11.87
N GLN A 150 -12.82 11.12 11.89
CA GLN A 150 -12.63 12.56 12.03
C GLN A 150 -12.14 12.95 13.44
N ASP A 151 -12.65 12.26 14.47
CA ASP A 151 -12.19 12.46 15.85
C ASP A 151 -10.72 12.05 16.01
N ILE A 152 -10.33 10.88 15.49
CA ILE A 152 -8.93 10.44 15.44
C ILE A 152 -8.07 11.44 14.65
N SER A 153 -8.59 11.98 13.54
CA SER A 153 -7.86 12.95 12.71
C SER A 153 -7.49 14.21 13.48
N ASN A 154 -8.41 14.73 14.29
CA ASN A 154 -8.16 15.93 15.09
C ASN A 154 -7.11 15.67 16.17
N ASP A 155 -7.22 14.55 16.89
CA ASP A 155 -6.24 14.15 17.90
C ASP A 155 -4.85 13.92 17.32
N LEU A 156 -4.78 13.31 16.13
CA LEU A 156 -3.53 12.94 15.49
C LEU A 156 -2.75 14.16 15.01
N MET A 157 -3.42 15.17 14.45
CA MET A 157 -2.78 16.36 13.87
C MET A 157 -2.01 17.19 14.89
N GLU A 158 -2.50 17.29 16.14
CA GLU A 158 -1.78 17.98 17.22
C GLU A 158 -0.43 17.31 17.52
N TYR A 159 -0.38 15.98 17.44
CA TYR A 159 0.78 15.19 17.84
C TYR A 159 1.75 14.87 16.70
N LEU A 160 1.28 14.80 15.45
CA LEU A 160 2.12 14.51 14.29
C LEU A 160 3.28 15.48 14.18
N TRP A 161 3.00 16.79 14.27
CA TRP A 161 4.04 17.82 14.12
C TRP A 161 4.99 17.88 15.31
N ASP A 162 4.48 17.72 16.53
CA ASP A 162 5.32 17.61 17.73
C ASP A 162 6.30 16.43 17.63
N ARG A 163 5.83 15.27 17.13
CA ARG A 163 6.70 14.11 16.91
C ARG A 163 7.72 14.32 15.80
N ILE A 164 7.33 14.95 14.70
CA ILE A 164 8.27 15.29 13.61
C ILE A 164 9.37 16.21 14.12
N ASN A 165 9.00 17.24 14.89
CA ASN A 165 9.96 18.18 15.48
C ASN A 165 10.91 17.48 16.46
N GLN A 166 10.40 16.57 17.30
CA GLN A 166 11.22 15.74 18.19
C GLN A 166 12.18 14.82 17.42
N ILE A 167 11.71 14.19 16.34
CA ILE A 167 12.53 13.30 15.49
C ILE A 167 13.66 14.11 14.84
N ASN A 168 13.34 15.26 14.25
CA ASN A 168 14.31 16.14 13.58
C ASN A 168 15.40 16.64 14.54
N ALA A 169 15.06 16.89 15.80
CA ALA A 169 16.04 17.34 16.82
C ALA A 169 17.00 16.23 17.27
N ASN A 170 16.61 14.95 17.18
CA ASN A 170 17.32 13.82 17.78
C ASN A 170 18.09 12.93 16.79
N CYS A 171 17.85 13.07 15.47
CA CYS A 171 18.44 12.15 14.49
C CYS A 171 19.82 12.58 14.00
N ILE A 172 20.86 11.93 14.54
CA ILE A 172 22.21 11.93 13.97
C ILE A 172 22.64 10.46 13.73
N SER A 173 22.83 10.10 12.46
CA SER A 173 23.85 9.16 11.95
C SER A 173 23.57 7.67 11.63
N GLU A 174 22.36 7.10 11.66
CA GLU A 174 22.12 5.73 11.11
C GLU A 174 21.09 5.64 9.95
N ILE A 175 21.51 5.06 8.81
CA ILE A 175 20.75 5.02 7.54
C ILE A 175 19.38 4.30 7.67
N VAL A 176 19.31 3.22 8.44
CA VAL A 176 18.08 2.41 8.57
C VAL A 176 17.01 3.12 9.40
N GLU A 177 17.41 3.72 10.51
CA GLU A 177 16.51 4.52 11.33
C GLU A 177 16.02 5.74 10.54
N TYR A 178 16.92 6.37 9.78
CA TYR A 178 16.61 7.51 8.92
C TYR A 178 15.57 7.19 7.84
N MET A 179 15.58 5.98 7.26
CA MET A 179 14.52 5.53 6.34
C MET A 179 13.15 5.49 7.01
N LYS A 180 13.04 4.91 8.21
CA LYS A 180 11.77 4.85 8.95
C LYS A 180 11.27 6.24 9.30
N PHE A 181 12.15 7.14 9.73
CA PHE A 181 11.81 8.53 10.00
C PHE A 181 11.30 9.25 8.76
N SER A 182 11.93 9.00 7.62
CA SER A 182 11.48 9.52 6.32
C SER A 182 10.06 9.10 6.02
N GLU A 183 9.73 7.83 6.24
CA GLU A 183 8.38 7.29 6.03
C GLU A 183 7.37 7.94 6.98
N ILE A 184 7.69 8.09 8.27
CA ILE A 184 6.80 8.74 9.24
C ILE A 184 6.49 10.18 8.83
N ILE A 185 7.52 10.93 8.42
CA ILE A 185 7.35 12.34 8.00
C ILE A 185 6.51 12.41 6.72
N LEU A 186 6.78 11.57 5.73
CA LEU A 186 6.00 11.54 4.48
C LEU A 186 4.55 11.07 4.68
N GLU A 187 4.30 10.08 5.55
CA GLU A 187 2.95 9.68 5.96
C GLU A 187 2.20 10.85 6.61
N SER A 188 2.87 11.57 7.51
CA SER A 188 2.27 12.70 8.23
C SER A 188 1.96 13.88 7.32
N ILE A 189 2.86 14.20 6.36
CA ILE A 189 2.60 15.20 5.31
C ILE A 189 1.38 14.79 4.48
N PHE A 190 1.31 13.52 4.08
CA PHE A 190 0.19 13.04 3.28
C PHE A 190 -1.14 13.10 4.05
N ILE A 191 -1.17 12.67 5.32
CA ILE A 191 -2.35 12.79 6.19
C ILE A 191 -2.76 14.25 6.35
N SER A 192 -1.80 15.14 6.64
CA SER A 192 -2.07 16.58 6.79
C SER A 192 -2.64 17.18 5.51
N ASN A 193 -2.13 16.76 4.35
CA ASN A 193 -2.63 17.19 3.05
C ASN A 193 -4.05 16.68 2.78
N LEU A 194 -4.36 15.43 3.13
CA LEU A 194 -5.72 14.87 2.99
C LEU A 194 -6.74 15.60 3.86
N LEU A 195 -6.31 16.16 4.98
CA LEU A 195 -7.15 16.87 5.93
C LEU A 195 -7.18 18.39 5.70
N ASP A 196 -6.58 18.90 4.61
CA ASP A 196 -6.43 20.33 4.32
C ASP A 196 -5.82 21.15 5.47
N LYS A 197 -4.94 20.52 6.27
CA LYS A 197 -4.25 21.10 7.42
C LYS A 197 -2.72 21.17 7.24
N LEU A 198 -2.24 20.97 6.01
CA LEU A 198 -0.81 21.02 5.73
C LEU A 198 -0.31 22.46 5.71
N ASP A 199 0.64 22.76 6.58
CA ASP A 199 1.44 23.97 6.48
C ASP A 199 2.43 23.85 5.32
N LYS A 200 2.26 24.71 4.31
CA LYS A 200 3.07 24.68 3.08
C LYS A 200 4.53 25.10 3.33
N ASP A 201 4.80 25.86 4.39
CA ASP A 201 6.17 26.26 4.71
C ASP A 201 7.00 25.08 5.23
N VAL A 202 6.32 24.07 5.80
CA VAL A 202 6.93 22.84 6.32
C VAL A 202 7.37 21.89 5.19
N LEU A 203 6.75 21.96 3.99
CA LEU A 203 7.11 21.14 2.83
C LEU A 203 8.51 21.43 2.30
N ASN A 204 8.91 22.71 2.26
CA ASN A 204 10.18 23.11 1.63
C ASN A 204 11.40 22.63 2.43
N ASN A 205 11.26 22.41 3.74
CA ASN A 205 12.37 22.05 4.61
C ASN A 205 12.47 20.55 4.92
N ASN A 206 11.44 19.74 4.61
CA ASN A 206 11.30 18.37 5.14
C ASN A 206 11.10 17.27 4.08
N ILE A 207 11.32 17.51 2.78
CA ILE A 207 11.27 16.41 1.80
C ILE A 207 12.56 15.57 1.93
N ILE A 208 12.41 14.36 2.50
CA ILE A 208 13.55 13.51 2.87
C ILE A 208 13.88 12.50 1.77
N ASP A 209 15.16 12.43 1.41
CA ASP A 209 15.68 11.63 0.29
C ASP A 209 15.44 10.11 0.45
N TYR A 210 15.28 9.61 1.67
CA TYR A 210 15.23 8.18 1.95
C TYR A 210 13.82 7.57 1.90
N GLY A 211 12.78 8.36 1.64
CA GLY A 211 11.41 7.85 1.49
C GLY A 211 11.25 6.84 0.35
N SER A 212 10.29 5.92 0.48
CA SER A 212 9.94 4.97 -0.58
C SER A 212 9.30 5.67 -1.79
N ILE A 213 9.35 5.00 -2.94
CA ILE A 213 8.68 5.46 -4.17
C ILE A 213 7.20 5.72 -3.90
N PHE A 214 6.53 4.80 -3.18
CA PHE A 214 5.11 4.95 -2.86
C PHE A 214 4.84 6.21 -2.02
N SER A 215 5.70 6.50 -1.05
CA SER A 215 5.55 7.69 -0.22
C SER A 215 5.70 8.99 -1.01
N PHE A 216 6.59 9.03 -2.00
CA PHE A 216 6.66 10.16 -2.94
C PHE A 216 5.47 10.24 -3.88
N VAL A 217 4.92 9.11 -4.35
CA VAL A 217 3.71 9.07 -5.19
C VAL A 217 2.52 9.71 -4.46
N LYS A 218 2.34 9.42 -3.16
CA LYS A 218 1.25 10.00 -2.34
C LYS A 218 1.27 11.54 -2.30
N ILE A 219 2.46 12.13 -2.30
CA ILE A 219 2.64 13.58 -2.17
C ILE A 219 3.11 14.24 -3.46
N SER A 220 2.99 13.60 -4.63
CA SER A 220 3.68 14.09 -5.83
C SER A 220 3.23 15.48 -6.27
N GLN A 221 1.97 15.84 -6.01
CA GLN A 221 1.43 17.18 -6.24
C GLN A 221 2.12 18.29 -5.43
N LEU A 222 2.82 17.92 -4.36
CA LEU A 222 3.55 18.84 -3.46
C LEU A 222 5.05 18.89 -3.78
N LEU A 223 5.54 18.01 -4.66
CA LEU A 223 6.95 17.94 -5.00
C LEU A 223 7.34 19.02 -6.01
N SER A 224 8.51 19.63 -5.81
CA SER A 224 9.12 20.48 -6.83
C SER A 224 9.52 19.68 -8.08
N PRO A 225 9.70 20.32 -9.24
CA PRO A 225 10.18 19.65 -10.46
C PRO A 225 11.48 18.85 -10.26
N GLU A 226 12.43 19.39 -9.48
CA GLU A 226 13.70 18.72 -9.17
C GLU A 226 13.48 17.45 -8.36
N ARG A 227 12.57 17.51 -7.37
CA ARG A 227 12.20 16.34 -6.56
C ARG A 227 11.45 15.30 -7.38
N LYS A 228 10.63 15.71 -8.35
CA LYS A 228 9.98 14.78 -9.30
C LYS A 228 11.02 14.04 -10.15
N ASN A 229 12.03 14.73 -10.67
CA ASN A 229 13.12 14.11 -11.41
C ASN A 229 13.90 13.10 -10.55
N TYR A 230 14.20 13.44 -9.29
CA TYR A 230 14.81 12.51 -8.34
C TYR A 230 13.98 11.22 -8.16
N VAL A 231 12.65 11.35 -8.05
CA VAL A 231 11.75 10.18 -7.92
C VAL A 231 11.77 9.33 -9.19
N ILE A 232 11.79 9.96 -10.37
CA ILE A 232 11.90 9.26 -11.66
C ILE A 232 13.21 8.44 -11.73
N ASP A 233 14.34 9.02 -11.32
CA ASP A 233 15.63 8.31 -11.26
C ASP A 233 15.59 7.14 -10.26
N LYS A 234 14.94 7.34 -9.12
CA LYS A 234 14.71 6.29 -8.12
C LYS A 234 13.85 5.15 -8.67
N ILE A 235 12.81 5.46 -9.45
CA ILE A 235 12.00 4.45 -10.17
C ILE A 235 12.88 3.66 -11.13
N TYR A 236 13.64 4.34 -12.00
CA TYR A 236 14.43 3.66 -13.03
C TYR A 236 15.61 2.83 -12.51
N SER A 237 16.07 3.09 -11.28
CA SER A 237 17.12 2.32 -10.60
C SER A 237 16.58 1.18 -9.72
N SER A 238 15.31 1.20 -9.33
CA SER A 238 14.72 0.21 -8.40
C SER A 238 14.45 -1.16 -9.03
N ASP A 239 14.41 -2.23 -8.22
CA ASP A 239 14.10 -3.57 -8.71
C ASP A 239 12.60 -3.78 -8.98
N TYR A 240 12.27 -4.82 -9.75
CA TYR A 240 10.89 -5.15 -10.14
C TYR A 240 9.92 -5.24 -8.95
N ASN A 241 10.32 -5.83 -7.81
CA ASN A 241 9.41 -5.98 -6.68
C ASN A 241 9.13 -4.66 -5.99
N THR A 242 10.12 -3.77 -5.92
CA THR A 242 9.96 -2.43 -5.34
C THR A 242 8.96 -1.62 -6.16
N ILE A 243 9.04 -1.69 -7.50
CA ILE A 243 8.07 -1.04 -8.38
C ILE A 243 6.67 -1.67 -8.28
N LEU A 244 6.59 -3.00 -8.25
CA LEU A 244 5.32 -3.70 -8.10
C LEU A 244 4.67 -3.40 -6.75
N ASP A 245 5.46 -3.25 -5.68
CA ASP A 245 4.96 -2.85 -4.37
C ASP A 245 4.40 -1.43 -4.36
N ALA A 246 5.07 -0.49 -5.05
CA ALA A 246 4.54 0.86 -5.22
C ALA A 246 3.19 0.85 -5.95
N LEU A 247 3.07 0.14 -7.07
CA LEU A 247 1.80 0.01 -7.81
C LEU A 247 0.70 -0.65 -6.96
N ARG A 248 1.03 -1.70 -6.21
CA ARG A 248 0.10 -2.38 -5.30
C ARG A 248 -0.46 -1.40 -4.27
N LYS A 249 0.42 -0.64 -3.61
CA LYS A 249 0.01 0.33 -2.59
C LYS A 249 -0.79 1.48 -3.20
N THR A 250 -0.40 1.99 -4.37
CA THR A 250 -1.19 2.99 -5.12
C THR A 250 -2.60 2.48 -5.42
N TYR A 251 -2.74 1.21 -5.82
CA TYR A 251 -4.03 0.58 -6.06
C TYR A 251 -4.87 0.46 -4.79
N TYR A 252 -4.29 0.04 -3.66
CA TYR A 252 -5.02 -0.07 -2.39
C TYR A 252 -5.51 1.29 -1.88
N PHE A 253 -4.69 2.34 -1.98
CA PHE A 253 -5.01 3.69 -1.53
C PHE A 253 -6.03 4.42 -2.41
N LYS A 254 -6.29 3.93 -3.63
CA LYS A 254 -7.15 4.60 -4.61
C LYS A 254 -6.68 6.03 -4.95
N LEU A 255 -5.36 6.23 -5.01
CA LEU A 255 -4.80 7.55 -5.29
C LEU A 255 -5.24 8.04 -6.68
N PRO A 256 -5.73 9.29 -6.81
CA PRO A 256 -6.19 9.82 -8.09
C PRO A 256 -5.04 10.23 -9.01
N ASN A 257 -3.84 10.41 -8.44
CA ASN A 257 -2.66 10.93 -9.10
C ASN A 257 -1.97 9.85 -9.94
N LEU A 258 -1.72 10.15 -11.22
CA LEU A 258 -1.13 9.24 -12.20
C LEU A 258 0.23 9.73 -12.73
N GLU A 259 0.81 10.76 -12.10
CA GLU A 259 2.03 11.43 -12.57
C GLU A 259 3.21 10.48 -12.80
N PHE A 260 3.43 9.54 -11.89
CA PHE A 260 4.52 8.56 -12.01
C PHE A 260 4.11 7.23 -12.67
N THR A 261 2.84 7.08 -13.06
CA THR A 261 2.28 5.80 -13.54
C THR A 261 3.02 5.29 -14.78
N GLU A 262 3.30 6.17 -15.74
CA GLU A 262 4.07 5.82 -16.94
C GLU A 262 5.44 5.24 -16.57
N HIS A 263 6.18 5.93 -15.71
CA HIS A 263 7.53 5.53 -15.28
C HIS A 263 7.53 4.18 -14.56
N LEU A 264 6.54 3.93 -13.69
CA LEU A 264 6.39 2.66 -12.98
C LEU A 264 6.19 1.50 -13.96
N PHE A 265 5.28 1.63 -14.93
CA PHE A 265 5.04 0.56 -15.92
C PHE A 265 6.21 0.38 -16.89
N ASN A 266 6.83 1.47 -17.35
CA ASN A 266 8.04 1.41 -18.17
C ASN A 266 9.16 0.65 -17.44
N ARG A 267 9.34 0.88 -16.13
CA ARG A 267 10.34 0.16 -15.35
C ARG A 267 10.04 -1.33 -15.22
N LEU A 268 8.77 -1.72 -15.01
CA LEU A 268 8.39 -3.13 -14.99
C LEU A 268 8.70 -3.84 -16.31
N CYS A 269 8.42 -3.19 -17.45
CA CYS A 269 8.72 -3.74 -18.78
C CYS A 269 10.22 -3.95 -18.99
N ASN A 270 11.04 -3.03 -18.47
CA ASN A 270 12.49 -3.04 -18.60
C ASN A 270 13.24 -3.91 -17.59
N THR A 271 12.52 -4.56 -16.67
CA THR A 271 13.15 -5.34 -15.60
C THR A 271 12.65 -6.79 -15.66
N PRO A 272 13.53 -7.79 -15.81
CA PRO A 272 13.09 -9.17 -15.81
C PRO A 272 12.48 -9.54 -14.44
N ALA A 273 11.18 -9.82 -14.41
CA ALA A 273 10.50 -10.29 -13.22
C ALA A 273 11.02 -11.67 -12.79
N LYS A 274 11.09 -11.91 -11.47
CA LYS A 274 11.57 -13.19 -10.91
C LYS A 274 10.53 -14.32 -10.93
N SER A 275 9.22 -14.02 -11.05
CA SER A 275 8.14 -15.04 -11.02
C SER A 275 6.97 -14.72 -11.95
N THR A 276 6.24 -15.75 -12.38
CA THR A 276 5.00 -15.63 -13.18
C THR A 276 3.87 -14.96 -12.41
N MET A 277 3.80 -15.15 -11.09
CA MET A 277 2.80 -14.50 -10.22
C MET A 277 2.97 -12.98 -10.20
N CYS A 278 4.20 -12.48 -10.06
CA CYS A 278 4.47 -11.04 -10.06
C CYS A 278 4.18 -10.38 -11.42
N ARG A 279 4.23 -11.15 -12.52
CA ARG A 279 3.81 -10.68 -13.86
C ARG A 279 2.29 -10.59 -13.98
N LYS A 280 1.58 -11.64 -13.57
CA LYS A 280 0.10 -11.64 -13.52
C LYS A 280 -0.43 -10.50 -12.65
N GLU A 281 0.21 -10.23 -11.53
CA GLU A 281 -0.16 -9.13 -10.65
C GLU A 281 0.05 -7.77 -11.33
N ALA A 282 1.21 -7.55 -11.97
CA ALA A 282 1.48 -6.32 -12.73
C ALA A 282 0.47 -6.09 -13.86
N LEU A 283 0.07 -7.14 -14.57
CA LEU A 283 -0.96 -7.08 -15.60
C LEU A 283 -2.33 -6.71 -15.03
N GLY A 284 -2.69 -7.28 -13.88
CA GLY A 284 -3.91 -6.90 -13.18
C GLY A 284 -3.95 -5.40 -12.84
N TYR A 285 -2.83 -4.84 -12.37
CA TYR A 285 -2.73 -3.40 -12.13
C TYR A 285 -2.76 -2.58 -13.42
N LEU A 286 -2.14 -3.06 -14.51
CA LEU A 286 -2.21 -2.40 -15.82
C LEU A 286 -3.65 -2.33 -16.33
N ASP A 287 -4.37 -3.45 -16.26
CA ASP A 287 -5.76 -3.56 -16.71
C ASP A 287 -6.68 -2.63 -15.92
N ASN A 288 -6.57 -2.64 -14.60
CA ASN A 288 -7.33 -1.73 -13.74
C ASN A 288 -7.02 -0.26 -14.05
N THR A 289 -5.74 0.09 -14.23
CA THR A 289 -5.34 1.46 -14.55
C THR A 289 -5.89 1.94 -15.90
N ILE A 290 -5.90 1.05 -16.91
CA ILE A 290 -6.50 1.34 -18.22
C ILE A 290 -8.01 1.58 -18.07
N LEU A 291 -8.71 0.72 -17.32
CA LEU A 291 -10.15 0.86 -17.07
C LEU A 291 -10.48 2.17 -16.34
N ASP A 292 -9.71 2.52 -15.30
CA ASP A 292 -9.89 3.77 -14.56
C ASP A 292 -9.69 5.00 -15.46
N LEU A 293 -8.67 4.97 -16.32
CA LEU A 293 -8.42 6.02 -17.32
C LEU A 293 -9.56 6.14 -18.32
N GLU A 294 -10.12 5.03 -18.81
CA GLU A 294 -11.29 5.05 -19.70
C GLU A 294 -12.50 5.72 -19.03
N GLY A 295 -12.72 5.43 -17.74
CA GLY A 295 -13.74 6.09 -16.94
C GLY A 295 -13.54 7.61 -16.90
N LYS A 296 -12.31 8.07 -16.58
CA LYS A 296 -11.94 9.49 -16.50
C LYS A 296 -12.05 10.23 -17.84
N ILE A 297 -11.66 9.58 -18.93
CA ILE A 297 -11.76 10.14 -20.30
C ILE A 297 -13.22 10.28 -20.69
N ARG A 298 -14.05 9.25 -20.46
CA ARG A 298 -15.48 9.27 -20.80
C ARG A 298 -16.25 10.32 -20.01
N SER A 299 -15.93 10.50 -18.73
CA SER A 299 -16.55 11.51 -17.87
C SER A 299 -16.06 12.93 -18.13
N LYS A 300 -15.04 13.12 -18.98
CA LYS A 300 -14.35 14.41 -19.20
C LYS A 300 -13.89 15.08 -17.90
N SER A 301 -13.51 14.28 -16.91
CA SER A 301 -13.06 14.79 -15.62
C SER A 301 -11.57 15.17 -15.69
N GLY A 302 -11.23 16.43 -15.49
CA GLY A 302 -9.85 16.90 -15.40
C GLY A 302 -9.10 16.93 -16.72
N ASP A 303 -7.80 16.62 -16.67
CA ASP A 303 -6.86 16.72 -17.79
C ASP A 303 -7.02 15.55 -18.78
N THR A 304 -8.07 15.65 -19.60
CA THR A 304 -8.49 14.60 -20.52
C THR A 304 -7.43 14.28 -21.58
N GLU A 305 -6.62 15.26 -21.98
CA GLU A 305 -5.53 15.06 -22.93
C GLU A 305 -4.44 14.18 -22.33
N ASN A 306 -3.94 14.54 -21.14
CA ASN A 306 -2.93 13.75 -20.45
C ASN A 306 -3.42 12.34 -20.12
N PHE A 307 -4.69 12.19 -19.71
CA PHE A 307 -5.28 10.86 -19.51
C PHE A 307 -5.37 10.04 -20.81
N SER A 308 -5.72 10.67 -21.93
CA SER A 308 -5.79 9.99 -23.25
C SER A 308 -4.42 9.52 -23.73
N ARG A 309 -3.38 10.32 -23.49
CA ARG A 309 -1.98 9.96 -23.84
C ARG A 309 -1.47 8.81 -22.98
N LEU A 310 -1.63 8.90 -21.66
CA LEU A 310 -1.26 7.82 -20.75
C LEU A 310 -2.02 6.54 -21.07
N HIS A 311 -3.34 6.64 -21.33
CA HIS A 311 -4.17 5.49 -21.71
C HIS A 311 -3.67 4.80 -22.98
N SER A 312 -3.35 5.57 -24.02
CA SER A 312 -2.81 5.04 -25.27
C SER A 312 -1.47 4.32 -25.06
N HIS A 313 -0.60 4.91 -24.23
CA HIS A 313 0.69 4.32 -23.88
C HIS A 313 0.54 2.99 -23.13
N LEU A 314 -0.32 2.95 -22.10
CA LEU A 314 -0.57 1.73 -21.33
C LEU A 314 -1.23 0.63 -22.18
N LYS A 315 -2.11 0.99 -23.12
CA LYS A 315 -2.65 0.03 -24.10
C LYS A 315 -1.57 -0.53 -25.02
N ALA A 316 -0.62 0.29 -25.44
CA ALA A 316 0.51 -0.17 -26.23
C ALA A 316 1.36 -1.18 -25.45
N ILE A 317 1.71 -0.88 -24.19
CA ILE A 317 2.38 -1.84 -23.28
C ILE A 317 1.60 -3.16 -23.19
N LYS A 318 0.27 -3.09 -23.01
CA LYS A 318 -0.57 -4.29 -22.95
C LYS A 318 -0.49 -5.10 -24.25
N SER A 319 -0.57 -4.44 -25.40
CA SER A 319 -0.56 -5.09 -26.72
C SER A 319 0.77 -5.72 -27.11
N SER A 320 1.89 -5.28 -26.52
CA SER A 320 3.22 -5.86 -26.82
C SER A 320 3.51 -7.15 -26.06
N TYR A 321 2.64 -7.55 -25.11
CA TYR A 321 2.81 -8.72 -24.25
C TYR A 321 4.12 -8.75 -23.45
N VAL A 322 4.83 -7.63 -23.30
CA VAL A 322 6.15 -7.56 -22.66
C VAL A 322 6.12 -7.92 -21.17
N LEU A 323 5.03 -7.59 -20.47
CA LEU A 323 4.84 -7.93 -19.06
C LEU A 323 4.55 -9.42 -18.86
N GLU A 324 3.95 -10.09 -19.84
CA GLU A 324 3.68 -11.53 -19.83
C GLU A 324 4.94 -12.33 -20.23
N ASN A 325 5.57 -11.90 -21.31
CA ASN A 325 6.68 -12.56 -21.96
C ASN A 325 7.90 -11.64 -21.94
N PRO A 326 8.81 -11.81 -20.96
CA PRO A 326 9.97 -10.93 -20.86
C PRO A 326 10.80 -11.01 -22.16
N HIS A 327 11.20 -9.86 -22.68
CA HIS A 327 12.06 -9.81 -23.86
C HIS A 327 13.37 -10.57 -23.59
N ARG A 328 13.86 -11.27 -24.63
CA ARG A 328 15.20 -11.90 -24.62
C ARG A 328 16.33 -10.85 -24.71
N SER A 329 16.01 -9.62 -25.11
CA SER A 329 16.98 -8.53 -25.27
C SER A 329 17.33 -7.88 -23.93
N ARG A 330 18.63 -7.62 -23.72
CA ARG A 330 19.15 -6.87 -22.56
C ARG A 330 19.15 -5.34 -22.77
N VAL A 331 18.74 -4.87 -23.94
CA VAL A 331 18.71 -3.43 -24.27
C VAL A 331 17.49 -2.80 -23.59
N ARG A 332 17.68 -1.66 -22.90
CA ARG A 332 16.58 -0.85 -22.35
C ARG A 332 15.61 -0.52 -23.48
N TRP A 333 14.40 -1.05 -23.39
CA TRP A 333 13.30 -0.67 -24.25
C TRP A 333 12.71 0.62 -23.70
N ASN A 334 13.14 1.74 -24.28
CA ASN A 334 12.35 2.95 -24.19
C ASN A 334 11.16 2.71 -25.11
N TYR A 335 10.04 2.24 -24.55
CA TYR A 335 8.77 2.34 -25.25
C TYR A 335 8.65 3.81 -25.65
N PRO A 336 8.44 4.15 -26.93
CA PRO A 336 8.47 5.53 -27.36
C PRO A 336 7.45 6.28 -26.49
N CYS A 337 7.96 7.14 -25.61
CA CYS A 337 7.15 8.18 -25.01
C CYS A 337 6.59 8.93 -26.21
N PHE A 338 5.27 9.00 -26.36
CA PHE A 338 4.70 9.94 -27.30
C PHE A 338 5.09 11.32 -26.79
N ILE A 339 6.19 11.87 -27.31
CA ILE A 339 6.59 13.25 -27.10
C ILE A 339 5.46 14.10 -27.66
N ALA A 340 5.07 15.13 -26.90
CA ALA A 340 3.98 16.06 -27.22
C ALA A 340 4.27 16.82 -28.50
#